data_AF-A0AAE1W1X3-F1
#
_entry.id   AF-A0AAE1W1X3-F1
#
_cell.length_a   1.000
_cell.length_b   1.000
_cell.length_c   1.000
_cell.angle_alpha   90.00
_cell.angle_beta   90.00
_cell.angle_gamma   90.00
#
_symmetry.space_group_name_H-M   'P 1'
#
loop_
_entity.id
_entity.type
_entity.pdbx_description
1 polymer ?
#
loop_
_entity_poly.entity_id
_entity_poly.type
_entity_poly.pdbx_seq_one_letter_code
_entity_poly.pdbx_strand_id
1 'polypeptide(L)'
;MMKSTSLQQEILLKLQNQRPVYKGFPLELELLITLGAIHPWLIRTTACSSQYFTPEELEDLEQFKFDMKSGSKVRFVMNLIPRCLIRNEKVLIFCHNIAPINLFLQIFERFYGWRKGREVLVLQGDIELFERGRVMDKFEEPGGPSKVMLASITACAEGISLTAASRVILLDSEWNPSKSKQAIARAFRPGQNKVVYVYQLLATGTLEEEKHSRTTWKEWVSDMIFSDEHVEDPSHWQAPKIEDELLREIVEEDRAALFHRIMKNEKASNVIRGKGMLKKMRDK
;
A
#
# COMPACT_ATOMS: atom_id res chain seq x y z
N MET A 1 9.26 2.42 -6.10
CA MET A 1 9.00 1.91 -7.46
C MET A 1 9.62 0.54 -7.59
N MET A 2 8.81 -0.44 -7.95
CA MET A 2 9.11 -1.86 -7.96
C MET A 2 9.25 -2.34 -9.40
N LYS A 3 10.22 -3.22 -9.66
CA LYS A 3 10.38 -3.85 -10.96
C LYS A 3 9.30 -4.93 -11.11
N SER A 4 8.59 -4.89 -12.23
CA SER A 4 7.64 -5.93 -12.60
C SER A 4 8.39 -7.22 -12.89
N THR A 5 7.78 -8.36 -12.56
CA THR A 5 8.28 -9.68 -12.94
C THR A 5 8.09 -9.90 -14.45
N SER A 6 8.72 -10.93 -15.04
CA SER A 6 8.56 -11.23 -16.47
C SER A 6 7.09 -11.42 -16.86
N LEU A 7 6.35 -12.21 -16.06
CA LEU A 7 4.92 -12.45 -16.26
C LEU A 7 4.10 -11.16 -16.09
N GLN A 8 4.39 -10.34 -15.07
CA GLN A 8 3.72 -9.06 -14.91
C GLN A 8 4.00 -8.13 -16.10
N GLN A 9 5.24 -8.08 -16.58
CA GLN A 9 5.61 -7.21 -17.69
C GLN A 9 4.86 -7.57 -18.97
N GLU A 10 4.76 -8.86 -19.30
CA GLU A 10 3.98 -9.33 -20.47
C GLU A 10 2.52 -8.88 -20.38
N ILE A 11 1.88 -9.15 -19.25
CA ILE A 11 0.47 -8.83 -19.04
C ILE A 11 0.24 -7.31 -19.04
N LEU A 12 1.11 -6.55 -18.37
CA LEU A 12 1.01 -5.10 -18.30
C LEU A 12 1.23 -4.44 -19.66
N LEU A 13 2.17 -4.95 -20.47
CA LEU A 13 2.38 -4.48 -21.85
C LEU A 13 1.14 -4.76 -22.72
N LYS A 14 0.55 -5.96 -22.62
CA LYS A 14 -0.68 -6.31 -23.33
C LYS A 14 -1.80 -5.32 -23.01
N LEU A 15 -2.02 -5.01 -21.73
CA LEU A 15 -3.02 -4.04 -21.29
C LEU A 15 -2.70 -2.61 -21.76
N GLN A 16 -1.46 -2.16 -21.66
CA GLN A 16 -1.06 -0.82 -22.08
C GLN A 16 -1.22 -0.58 -23.58
N ASN A 17 -1.00 -1.62 -24.41
CA ASN A 17 -1.18 -1.53 -25.87
C ASN A 17 -2.63 -1.32 -26.29
N GLN A 18 -3.61 -1.53 -25.40
CA GLN A 18 -5.03 -1.26 -25.64
C GLN A 18 -5.42 0.20 -25.39
N ARG A 19 -4.52 1.01 -24.80
CA ARG A 19 -4.75 2.44 -24.50
C ARG A 19 -5.15 3.31 -25.70
N PRO A 20 -4.52 3.23 -26.89
CA PRO A 20 -4.87 4.11 -28.02
C PRO A 20 -6.26 3.84 -28.62
N VAL A 21 -6.91 2.72 -28.25
CA VAL A 21 -8.23 2.34 -28.76
C VAL A 21 -9.35 3.19 -28.13
N TYR A 22 -9.14 3.75 -26.94
CA TYR A 22 -10.17 4.47 -26.19
C TYR A 22 -9.90 5.99 -26.13
N LYS A 23 -10.89 6.81 -26.50
CA LYS A 23 -10.90 8.26 -26.25
C LYS A 23 -11.24 8.52 -24.78
N GLY A 24 -10.26 8.43 -23.87
CA GLY A 24 -10.43 8.72 -22.44
C GLY A 24 -9.48 7.92 -21.54
N PHE A 25 -9.70 7.98 -20.21
CA PHE A 25 -9.01 7.15 -19.23
C PHE A 25 -9.91 5.96 -18.87
N PRO A 26 -9.74 4.76 -19.47
CA PRO A 26 -10.60 3.61 -19.19
C PRO A 26 -10.35 3.10 -17.76
N LEU A 27 -11.32 3.33 -16.87
CA LEU A 27 -11.24 2.92 -15.46
C LEU A 27 -11.05 1.40 -15.30
N GLU A 28 -11.66 0.62 -16.18
CA GLU A 28 -11.50 -0.84 -16.22
C GLU A 28 -10.04 -1.24 -16.51
N LEU A 29 -9.40 -0.55 -17.46
CA LEU A 29 -8.00 -0.80 -17.78
C LEU A 29 -7.07 -0.39 -16.64
N GLU A 30 -7.34 0.76 -16.01
CA GLU A 30 -6.60 1.21 -14.82
C GLU A 30 -6.71 0.19 -13.68
N LEU A 31 -7.91 -0.34 -13.45
CA LEU A 31 -8.16 -1.38 -12.45
C LEU A 31 -7.36 -2.64 -12.77
N LEU A 32 -7.42 -3.16 -14.00
CA LEU A 32 -6.69 -4.36 -14.40
C LEU A 32 -5.17 -4.17 -14.30
N ILE A 33 -4.65 -3.00 -14.69
CA ILE A 33 -3.23 -2.67 -14.56
C ILE A 33 -2.83 -2.63 -13.07
N THR A 34 -3.64 -2.02 -12.22
CA THR A 34 -3.38 -1.96 -10.77
C THR A 34 -3.38 -3.36 -10.15
N LEU A 35 -4.35 -4.20 -10.49
CA LEU A 35 -4.44 -5.57 -10.00
C LEU A 35 -3.27 -6.44 -10.51
N GLY A 36 -2.96 -6.38 -11.80
CA GLY A 36 -1.83 -7.09 -12.40
C GLY A 36 -0.48 -6.65 -11.82
N ALA A 37 -0.33 -5.35 -11.52
CA ALA A 37 0.84 -4.79 -10.85
C ALA A 37 1.03 -5.31 -9.41
N ILE A 38 -0.06 -5.62 -8.71
CA ILE A 38 0.00 -6.30 -7.41
C ILE A 38 0.38 -7.77 -7.60
N HIS A 39 -0.42 -8.49 -8.40
CA HIS A 39 -0.23 -9.91 -8.67
C HIS A 39 -1.02 -10.35 -9.93
N PRO A 40 -0.41 -11.08 -10.88
CA PRO A 40 -1.07 -11.53 -12.12
C PRO A 40 -2.43 -12.20 -11.90
N TRP A 41 -2.52 -13.13 -10.95
CA TRP A 41 -3.77 -13.83 -10.60
C TRP A 41 -4.96 -12.89 -10.29
N LEU A 42 -4.74 -11.68 -9.78
CA LEU A 42 -5.84 -10.79 -9.42
C LEU A 42 -6.67 -10.32 -10.61
N ILE A 43 -6.13 -10.36 -11.83
CA ILE A 43 -6.82 -9.94 -13.05
C ILE A 43 -8.12 -10.71 -13.24
N ARG A 44 -8.10 -12.04 -13.02
CA ARG A 44 -9.30 -12.89 -13.19
C ARG A 44 -10.42 -12.60 -12.20
N THR A 45 -10.13 -11.91 -11.10
CA THR A 45 -11.13 -11.60 -10.07
C THR A 45 -12.09 -10.49 -10.49
N THR A 46 -11.81 -9.82 -11.61
CA THR A 46 -12.61 -8.69 -12.10
C THR A 46 -13.45 -9.10 -13.31
N ALA A 47 -14.72 -8.70 -13.32
CA ALA A 47 -15.64 -9.00 -14.41
C ALA A 47 -15.19 -8.45 -15.78
N CYS A 48 -14.50 -7.30 -15.80
CA CYS A 48 -14.00 -6.69 -17.05
C CYS A 48 -12.78 -7.41 -17.64
N SER A 49 -12.22 -8.43 -16.97
CA SER A 49 -11.06 -9.18 -17.49
C SER A 49 -11.36 -9.92 -18.79
N SER A 50 -12.60 -10.38 -18.98
CA SER A 50 -13.07 -11.07 -20.19
C SER A 50 -13.05 -10.20 -21.46
N GLN A 51 -12.97 -8.87 -21.32
CA GLN A 51 -12.82 -7.97 -22.46
C GLN A 51 -11.39 -7.96 -23.03
N TYR A 52 -10.38 -8.34 -22.22
CA TYR A 52 -8.96 -8.19 -22.56
C TYR A 52 -8.20 -9.52 -22.60
N PHE A 53 -8.76 -10.57 -22.01
CA PHE A 53 -8.15 -11.90 -21.93
C PHE A 53 -9.11 -12.99 -22.38
N THR A 54 -8.56 -14.04 -22.99
CA THR A 54 -9.32 -15.25 -23.31
C THR A 54 -9.58 -16.07 -22.05
N PRO A 55 -10.60 -16.94 -22.02
CA PRO A 55 -10.85 -17.83 -20.90
C PRO A 55 -9.64 -18.72 -20.55
N GLU A 56 -8.93 -19.21 -21.57
CA GLU A 56 -7.71 -20.04 -21.42
C GLU A 56 -6.59 -19.26 -20.71
N GLU A 57 -6.32 -18.03 -21.12
CA GLU A 57 -5.33 -17.17 -20.46
C GLU A 57 -5.68 -16.92 -18.99
N LEU A 58 -6.97 -16.77 -18.67
CA LEU A 58 -7.42 -16.56 -17.29
C LEU A 58 -7.30 -17.83 -16.43
N GLU A 59 -7.50 -19.01 -17.02
CA GLU A 59 -7.29 -20.30 -16.35
C GLU A 59 -5.81 -20.54 -16.07
N ASP A 60 -4.93 -20.22 -17.02
CA ASP A 60 -3.48 -20.31 -16.86
C ASP A 60 -2.97 -19.45 -15.69
N LEU A 61 -3.66 -18.35 -15.36
CA LEU A 61 -3.29 -17.53 -14.20
C LEU A 61 -3.54 -18.21 -12.85
N GLU A 62 -4.40 -19.23 -12.78
CA GLU A 62 -4.73 -19.93 -11.52
C GLU A 62 -3.50 -20.64 -10.94
N GLN A 63 -2.60 -21.15 -11.78
CA GLN A 63 -1.37 -21.83 -11.33
C GLN A 63 -0.44 -20.90 -10.54
N PHE A 64 -0.52 -19.59 -10.79
CA PHE A 64 0.34 -18.59 -10.15
C PHE A 64 -0.25 -18.03 -8.85
N LYS A 65 -1.48 -18.40 -8.46
CA LYS A 65 -2.19 -17.81 -7.31
C LYS A 65 -1.36 -17.74 -6.02
N PHE A 66 -0.62 -18.80 -5.72
CA PHE A 66 0.22 -18.89 -4.52
C PHE A 66 1.72 -18.72 -4.82
N ASP A 67 2.08 -18.40 -6.07
CA ASP A 67 3.44 -18.06 -6.40
C ASP A 67 3.74 -16.61 -6.02
N MET A 68 4.31 -16.44 -4.83
CA MET A 68 4.71 -15.14 -4.31
C MET A 68 5.70 -14.42 -5.22
N LYS A 69 6.47 -15.15 -6.04
CA LYS A 69 7.46 -14.56 -6.95
C LYS A 69 6.83 -13.95 -8.19
N SER A 70 5.60 -14.33 -8.54
CA SER A 70 4.88 -13.82 -9.70
C SER A 70 4.41 -12.38 -9.52
N GLY A 71 4.07 -11.96 -8.30
CA GLY A 71 3.67 -10.58 -7.98
C GLY A 71 4.76 -9.80 -7.25
N SER A 72 5.29 -8.75 -7.85
CA SER A 72 6.34 -7.92 -7.23
C SER A 72 5.91 -7.35 -5.86
N LYS A 73 4.72 -6.75 -5.77
CA LYS A 73 4.20 -6.17 -4.51
C LYS A 73 3.91 -7.23 -3.45
N VAL A 74 3.36 -8.38 -3.86
CA VAL A 74 3.15 -9.52 -2.95
C VAL A 74 4.48 -10.02 -2.40
N ARG A 75 5.50 -10.17 -3.26
CA ARG A 75 6.86 -10.55 -2.85
C ARG A 75 7.43 -9.59 -1.81
N PHE A 76 7.25 -8.28 -1.98
CA PHE A 76 7.71 -7.30 -0.98
C PHE A 76 7.01 -7.48 0.36
N VAL A 77 5.68 -7.63 0.38
CA VAL A 77 4.93 -7.85 1.62
C VAL A 77 5.42 -9.13 2.30
N MET A 78 5.55 -10.23 1.56
CA MET A 78 6.00 -11.52 2.10
C MET A 78 7.44 -11.49 2.61
N ASN A 79 8.30 -10.64 2.04
CA ASN A 79 9.64 -10.40 2.58
C ASN A 79 9.62 -9.54 3.85
N LEU A 80 8.72 -8.56 3.93
CA LEU A 80 8.64 -7.65 5.06
C LEU A 80 8.05 -8.33 6.32
N ILE A 81 7.01 -9.16 6.17
CA ILE A 81 6.28 -9.76 7.29
C ILE A 81 7.21 -10.50 8.29
N PRO A 82 8.08 -11.45 7.88
CA PRO A 82 8.94 -12.17 8.82
C PRO A 82 9.84 -11.25 9.64
N ARG A 83 10.33 -10.16 9.03
CA ARG A 83 11.22 -9.20 9.70
C ARG A 83 10.48 -8.38 10.75
N CYS A 84 9.23 -7.99 10.46
CA CYS A 84 8.35 -7.35 11.41
C CYS A 84 8.03 -8.26 12.60
N LEU A 85 7.82 -9.57 12.35
CA LEU A 85 7.53 -10.54 13.41
C LEU A 85 8.69 -10.67 14.40
N ILE A 86 9.94 -10.74 13.90
CA ILE A 86 11.14 -10.82 14.74
C ILE A 86 11.25 -9.59 15.66
N ARG A 87 10.87 -8.41 15.15
CA ARG A 87 10.91 -7.13 15.89
C ARG A 87 9.63 -6.84 16.68
N ASN A 88 8.66 -7.77 16.67
CA ASN A 88 7.36 -7.61 17.30
C ASN A 88 6.63 -6.31 16.88
N GLU A 89 6.66 -6.03 15.57
CA GLU A 89 5.99 -4.91 14.92
C GLU A 89 4.72 -5.38 14.20
N LYS A 90 3.61 -4.68 14.41
CA LYS A 90 2.35 -4.92 13.68
C LYS A 90 2.36 -4.15 12.36
N VAL A 91 1.78 -4.76 11.32
CA VAL A 91 1.72 -4.22 9.96
C VAL A 91 0.28 -3.88 9.59
N LEU A 92 0.08 -2.69 9.04
CA LEU A 92 -1.19 -2.22 8.50
C LEU A 92 -1.06 -2.09 6.99
N ILE A 93 -1.89 -2.81 6.23
CA ILE A 93 -1.88 -2.81 4.76
C ILE A 93 -3.19 -2.21 4.27
N PHE A 94 -3.08 -1.08 3.56
CA PHE A 94 -4.19 -0.44 2.90
C PHE A 94 -4.28 -0.87 1.44
N CYS A 95 -5.48 -1.24 1.03
CA CYS A 95 -5.84 -1.53 -0.35
C CYS A 95 -7.02 -0.65 -0.76
N HIS A 96 -7.03 -0.15 -1.99
CA HIS A 96 -8.25 0.44 -2.55
C HIS A 96 -9.24 -0.65 -2.94
N ASN A 97 -8.75 -1.76 -3.51
CA ASN A 97 -9.58 -2.87 -3.97
C ASN A 97 -9.70 -3.99 -2.93
N ILE A 98 -10.84 -4.70 -2.96
CA ILE A 98 -11.10 -5.82 -2.04
C ILE A 98 -10.38 -7.11 -2.48
N ALA A 99 -10.20 -7.34 -3.78
CA ALA A 99 -9.58 -8.56 -4.29
C ALA A 99 -8.17 -8.84 -3.71
N PRO A 100 -7.26 -7.85 -3.60
CA PRO A 100 -5.98 -8.04 -2.92
C PRO A 100 -6.11 -8.46 -1.44
N ILE A 101 -7.11 -7.95 -0.70
CA ILE A 101 -7.35 -8.33 0.70
C ILE A 101 -7.63 -9.83 0.78
N ASN A 102 -8.51 -10.34 -0.09
CA ASN A 102 -8.86 -11.76 -0.12
C ASN A 102 -7.68 -12.64 -0.54
N LEU A 103 -6.83 -12.17 -1.46
CA LEU A 103 -5.60 -12.86 -1.83
C LEU A 103 -4.64 -12.96 -0.64
N PHE A 104 -4.38 -11.85 0.07
CA PHE A 104 -3.48 -11.86 1.22
C PHE A 104 -3.99 -12.74 2.37
N LEU A 105 -5.31 -12.80 2.60
CA LEU A 105 -5.88 -13.74 3.56
C LEU A 105 -5.52 -15.18 3.24
N GLN A 106 -5.72 -15.60 1.98
CA GLN A 106 -5.40 -16.96 1.54
C GLN A 106 -3.90 -17.25 1.56
N ILE A 107 -3.06 -16.27 1.21
CA ILE A 107 -1.60 -16.38 1.30
C ILE A 107 -1.17 -16.55 2.75
N PHE A 108 -1.64 -15.70 3.67
CA PHE A 108 -1.25 -15.78 5.08
C PHE A 108 -1.74 -17.07 5.77
N GLU A 109 -2.94 -17.53 5.43
CA GLU A 109 -3.46 -18.82 5.89
C GLU A 109 -2.56 -19.96 5.40
N ARG A 110 -2.22 -19.99 4.11
CA ARG A 110 -1.41 -21.06 3.51
C ARG A 110 0.04 -21.10 4.02
N PHE A 111 0.69 -19.95 4.13
CA PHE A 111 2.14 -19.89 4.42
C PHE A 111 2.46 -19.73 5.91
N TYR A 112 1.57 -19.14 6.70
CA TYR A 112 1.79 -18.93 8.14
C TYR A 112 0.76 -19.65 9.03
N GLY A 113 -0.27 -20.28 8.47
CA GLY A 113 -1.36 -20.88 9.25
C GLY A 113 -2.21 -19.84 9.99
N TRP A 114 -2.14 -18.58 9.57
CA TRP A 114 -2.80 -17.47 10.26
C TRP A 114 -4.28 -17.39 9.93
N ARG A 115 -5.10 -17.15 10.95
CA ARG A 115 -6.56 -17.12 10.79
C ARG A 115 -7.10 -15.70 10.77
N LYS A 116 -8.11 -15.48 9.92
CA LYS A 116 -8.91 -14.25 9.92
C LYS A 116 -9.56 -14.06 11.30
N GLY A 117 -9.47 -12.86 11.85
CA GLY A 117 -10.05 -12.49 13.14
C GLY A 117 -9.17 -12.76 14.36
N ARG A 118 -7.97 -13.33 14.15
CA ARG A 118 -6.95 -13.57 15.18
C ARG A 118 -5.61 -12.96 14.77
N GLU A 119 -4.79 -13.65 13.99
CA GLU A 119 -3.49 -13.15 13.54
C GLU A 119 -3.63 -12.12 12.40
N VAL A 120 -4.61 -12.31 11.52
CA VAL A 120 -4.93 -11.38 10.43
C VAL A 120 -6.31 -10.76 10.68
N LEU A 121 -6.34 -9.44 10.84
CA LEU A 121 -7.56 -8.67 11.01
C LEU A 121 -7.94 -7.98 9.70
N VAL A 122 -9.23 -7.81 9.46
CA VAL A 122 -9.73 -7.21 8.22
C VAL A 122 -10.68 -6.06 8.57
N LEU A 123 -10.47 -4.91 7.95
CA LEU A 123 -11.32 -3.73 8.10
C LEU A 123 -11.83 -3.27 6.74
N GLN A 124 -13.09 -3.58 6.45
CA GLN A 124 -13.77 -3.21 5.21
C GLN A 124 -14.98 -2.32 5.53
N GLY A 125 -15.54 -1.69 4.49
CA GLY A 125 -16.64 -0.72 4.65
C GLY A 125 -18.00 -1.34 4.96
N ASP A 126 -18.13 -2.65 4.76
CA ASP A 126 -19.33 -3.46 4.96
C ASP A 126 -19.44 -4.07 6.36
N ILE A 127 -18.43 -3.89 7.22
CA ILE A 127 -18.42 -4.40 8.59
C ILE A 127 -19.33 -3.52 9.47
N GLU A 128 -20.21 -4.16 10.26
CA GLU A 128 -21.07 -3.48 11.22
C GLU A 128 -20.25 -2.69 12.25
N LEU A 129 -20.76 -1.54 12.69
CA LEU A 129 -20.06 -0.63 13.60
C LEU A 129 -19.54 -1.31 14.88
N PHE A 130 -20.34 -2.21 15.45
CA PHE A 130 -19.98 -2.94 16.66
C PHE A 130 -18.83 -3.94 16.41
N GLU A 131 -18.88 -4.69 15.32
CA GLU A 131 -17.81 -5.61 14.93
C GLU A 131 -16.53 -4.85 14.57
N ARG A 132 -16.67 -3.71 13.88
CA ARG A 132 -15.56 -2.79 13.58
C ARG A 132 -14.82 -2.38 14.85
N GLY A 133 -15.53 -2.00 15.91
CA GLY A 133 -14.92 -1.68 17.21
C GLY A 133 -14.11 -2.85 17.78
N ARG A 134 -14.70 -4.05 17.78
CA ARG A 134 -14.01 -5.27 18.27
C ARG A 134 -12.75 -5.60 17.46
N VAL A 135 -12.78 -5.41 16.15
CA VAL A 135 -11.61 -5.62 15.28
C VAL A 135 -10.50 -4.62 15.61
N MET A 136 -10.86 -3.36 15.87
CA MET A 136 -9.90 -2.33 16.27
C MET A 136 -9.29 -2.63 17.63
N ASP A 137 -10.11 -2.98 18.62
CA ASP A 137 -9.63 -3.29 19.98
C ASP A 137 -8.65 -4.47 19.95
N LYS A 138 -8.94 -5.53 19.18
CA LYS A 138 -8.03 -6.66 18.97
C LYS A 138 -6.72 -6.28 18.28
N PHE A 139 -6.73 -5.26 17.42
CA PHE A 139 -5.52 -4.79 16.77
C PHE A 139 -4.67 -3.94 17.70
N GLU A 140 -5.30 -3.12 18.54
CA GLU A 140 -4.62 -2.28 19.52
C GLU A 140 -4.15 -3.07 20.75
N GLU A 141 -4.68 -4.28 21.00
CA GLU A 141 -4.31 -5.14 22.14
C GLU A 141 -2.78 -5.39 22.20
N PRO A 142 -2.10 -4.90 23.26
CA PRO A 142 -0.68 -5.14 23.48
C PRO A 142 -0.41 -6.63 23.75
N GLY A 143 0.55 -7.22 23.06
CA GLY A 143 0.87 -8.65 23.21
C GLY A 143 -0.19 -9.60 22.62
N GLY A 144 -1.27 -9.08 22.04
CA GLY A 144 -2.28 -9.86 21.35
C GLY A 144 -1.72 -10.65 20.15
N PRO A 145 -2.46 -11.66 19.67
CA PRO A 145 -2.02 -12.52 18.58
C PRO A 145 -1.99 -11.81 17.22
N SER A 146 -2.64 -10.65 17.09
CA SER A 146 -2.75 -9.89 15.85
C SER A 146 -1.38 -9.42 15.33
N LYS A 147 -1.10 -9.73 14.05
CA LYS A 147 0.16 -9.42 13.36
C LYS A 147 -0.05 -8.44 12.21
N VAL A 148 -1.12 -8.65 11.44
CA VAL A 148 -1.43 -7.86 10.25
C VAL A 148 -2.89 -7.39 10.29
N MET A 149 -3.12 -6.14 9.92
CA MET A 149 -4.45 -5.65 9.57
C MET A 149 -4.50 -5.31 8.08
N LEU A 150 -5.45 -5.91 7.37
CA LEU A 150 -5.78 -5.59 5.98
C LEU A 150 -6.98 -4.65 5.99
N ALA A 151 -6.83 -3.43 5.48
CA ALA A 151 -7.88 -2.42 5.51
C ALA A 151 -8.18 -1.89 4.11
N SER A 152 -9.47 -1.67 3.82
CA SER A 152 -9.84 -0.81 2.69
C SER A 152 -9.51 0.63 3.04
N ILE A 153 -8.87 1.37 2.12
CA ILE A 153 -8.56 2.79 2.34
C ILE A 153 -9.83 3.63 2.57
N THR A 154 -10.97 3.24 1.98
CA THR A 154 -12.25 3.92 2.15
C THR A 154 -12.89 3.63 3.50
N ALA A 155 -12.62 2.46 4.08
CA ALA A 155 -13.13 2.06 5.39
C ALA A 155 -12.49 2.84 6.55
N CYS A 156 -11.46 3.65 6.28
CA CYS A 156 -10.72 4.40 7.30
C CYS A 156 -11.08 5.90 7.35
N ALA A 157 -12.12 6.31 6.62
CA ALA A 157 -12.65 7.68 6.64
C ALA A 157 -13.29 8.06 7.98
N GLU A 158 -13.72 7.08 8.77
CA GLU A 158 -14.24 7.25 10.13
C GLU A 158 -13.08 7.47 11.11
N GLY A 159 -13.25 8.26 12.17
CA GLY A 159 -12.19 8.74 13.09
C GLY A 159 -11.44 7.70 13.95
N ILE A 160 -10.95 6.61 13.35
CA ILE A 160 -10.37 5.42 13.99
C ILE A 160 -8.91 5.62 14.43
N SER A 161 -8.43 4.85 15.41
CA SER A 161 -7.03 4.90 15.86
C SER A 161 -6.39 3.52 15.64
N LEU A 162 -5.30 3.48 14.88
CA LEU A 162 -4.56 2.26 14.54
C LEU A 162 -3.08 2.39 14.95
N THR A 163 -2.87 2.90 16.17
CA THR A 163 -1.57 3.25 16.75
C THR A 163 -0.69 2.05 17.09
N ALA A 164 -1.24 0.83 17.14
CA ALA A 164 -0.42 -0.36 17.33
C ALA A 164 0.46 -0.70 16.10
N ALA A 165 0.11 -0.18 14.91
CA ALA A 165 0.91 -0.37 13.70
C ALA A 165 2.12 0.58 13.68
N SER A 166 3.31 0.03 13.46
CA SER A 166 4.54 0.80 13.17
C SER A 166 4.97 0.71 11.71
N ARG A 167 4.35 -0.19 10.94
CA ARG A 167 4.58 -0.36 9.50
C ARG A 167 3.26 -0.21 8.77
N VAL A 168 3.20 0.73 7.83
CA VAL A 168 2.04 1.00 7.00
C VAL A 168 2.40 0.75 5.55
N ILE A 169 1.63 -0.06 4.83
CA ILE A 169 1.82 -0.33 3.41
C ILE A 169 0.60 0.23 2.66
N LEU A 170 0.83 1.15 1.73
CA LEU A 170 -0.14 1.51 0.69
C LEU A 170 0.14 0.63 -0.52
N LEU A 171 -0.71 -0.39 -0.71
CA LEU A 171 -0.48 -1.42 -1.73
C LEU A 171 -0.70 -0.87 -3.15
N ASP A 172 -1.71 -0.03 -3.32
CA ASP A 172 -2.06 0.66 -4.56
C ASP A 172 -2.16 2.18 -4.35
N SER A 173 -2.19 2.92 -5.45
CA SER A 173 -2.26 4.38 -5.42
C SER A 173 -3.71 4.88 -5.51
N GLU A 174 -4.00 5.96 -4.79
CA GLU A 174 -5.29 6.66 -4.78
C GLU A 174 -5.16 8.01 -5.51
N TRP A 175 -6.20 8.37 -6.27
CA TRP A 175 -6.28 9.62 -7.05
C TRP A 175 -6.46 10.86 -6.17
N ASN A 176 -7.04 10.65 -4.98
CA ASN A 176 -7.21 11.68 -3.97
C ASN A 176 -6.11 11.54 -2.89
N PRO A 177 -5.05 12.37 -2.91
CA PRO A 177 -3.97 12.30 -1.94
C PRO A 177 -4.43 12.41 -0.48
N SER A 178 -5.49 13.19 -0.24
CA SER A 178 -6.05 13.41 1.09
C SER A 178 -6.53 12.10 1.74
N LYS A 179 -7.05 11.15 0.96
CA LYS A 179 -7.46 9.84 1.50
C LYS A 179 -6.26 9.04 2.00
N SER A 180 -5.16 9.00 1.25
CA SER A 180 -3.91 8.36 1.66
C SER A 180 -3.31 9.04 2.89
N LYS A 181 -3.24 10.37 2.92
CA LYS A 181 -2.79 11.14 4.08
C LYS A 181 -3.65 10.85 5.32
N GLN A 182 -4.97 10.79 5.17
CA GLN A 182 -5.88 10.47 6.27
C GLN A 182 -5.71 9.05 6.80
N ALA A 183 -5.54 8.07 5.90
CA ALA A 183 -5.27 6.67 6.25
C ALA A 183 -3.95 6.53 7.02
N ILE A 184 -2.87 7.16 6.55
CA ILE A 184 -1.58 7.22 7.27
C ILE A 184 -1.75 7.85 8.65
N ALA A 185 -2.50 8.95 8.75
CA ALA A 185 -2.76 9.64 10.00
C ALA A 185 -3.56 8.81 11.02
N ARG A 186 -4.13 7.66 10.64
CA ARG A 186 -4.74 6.71 11.60
C ARG A 186 -3.69 5.96 12.41
N ALA A 187 -2.54 5.65 11.81
CA ALA A 187 -1.41 5.01 12.49
C ALA A 187 -0.45 6.04 13.11
N PHE A 188 -0.29 7.20 12.47
CA PHE A 188 0.42 8.35 13.01
C PHE A 188 -0.55 9.27 13.76
N ARG A 189 -0.93 8.86 14.98
CA ARG A 189 -1.91 9.56 15.84
C ARG A 189 -1.37 9.70 17.27
N PRO A 190 -1.79 10.71 18.06
CA PRO A 190 -1.45 10.77 19.48
C PRO A 190 -1.75 9.44 20.18
N GLY A 191 -0.75 8.88 20.88
CA GLY A 191 -0.78 7.51 21.40
C GLY A 191 0.25 6.59 20.74
N GLN A 192 0.75 6.94 19.55
CA GLN A 192 1.87 6.26 18.91
C GLN A 192 3.20 6.57 19.62
N ASN A 193 3.90 5.52 20.05
CA ASN A 193 5.19 5.63 20.74
C ASN A 193 6.37 5.14 19.87
N LYS A 194 6.10 4.51 18.72
CA LYS A 194 7.12 4.00 17.79
C LYS A 194 7.21 4.88 16.54
N VAL A 195 8.37 4.85 15.87
CA VAL A 195 8.50 5.42 14.53
C VAL A 195 7.59 4.64 13.58
N VAL A 196 6.79 5.36 12.79
CA VAL A 196 5.91 4.77 11.79
C VAL A 196 6.57 4.89 10.43
N TYR A 197 6.86 3.75 9.79
CA TYR A 197 7.36 3.70 8.42
C TYR A 197 6.19 3.44 7.46
N VAL A 198 6.10 4.27 6.42
CA VAL A 198 5.06 4.16 5.39
C VAL A 198 5.70 3.77 4.06
N TYR A 199 5.24 2.66 3.48
CA TYR A 199 5.66 2.16 2.19
C TYR A 199 4.55 2.38 1.17
N GLN A 200 4.76 3.29 0.21
CA GLN A 200 3.89 3.40 -0.95
C GLN A 200 4.46 2.58 -2.11
N LEU A 201 3.76 1.50 -2.45
CA LEU A 201 4.20 0.56 -3.48
C LEU A 201 3.67 1.00 -4.85
N LEU A 202 4.60 1.16 -5.80
CA LEU A 202 4.32 1.60 -7.17
C LEU A 202 5.04 0.65 -8.12
N ALA A 203 4.35 0.12 -9.13
CA ALA A 203 4.95 -0.68 -10.19
C ALA A 203 5.53 0.21 -11.30
N THR A 204 6.76 -0.08 -11.71
CA THR A 204 7.51 0.74 -12.66
C THR A 204 6.98 0.57 -14.08
N GLY A 205 6.94 1.64 -14.87
CA GLY A 205 6.48 1.60 -16.26
C GLY A 205 5.00 1.27 -16.38
N THR A 206 4.19 1.62 -15.37
CA THR A 206 2.74 1.39 -15.35
C THR A 206 1.98 2.69 -15.14
N LEU A 207 0.65 2.64 -15.33
CA LEU A 207 -0.23 3.77 -15.00
C LEU A 207 -0.12 4.22 -13.53
N GLU A 208 0.38 3.37 -12.63
CA GLU A 208 0.61 3.76 -11.25
C GLU A 208 1.65 4.88 -11.11
N GLU A 209 2.67 4.95 -11.97
CA GLU A 209 3.66 6.04 -11.96
C GLU A 209 3.06 7.37 -12.45
N GLU A 210 2.24 7.31 -13.51
CA GLU A 210 1.52 8.48 -14.02
C GLU A 210 0.53 9.00 -12.98
N LYS A 211 -0.22 8.08 -12.35
CA LYS A 211 -1.14 8.39 -11.26
C LYS A 211 -0.41 9.00 -10.06
N HIS A 212 0.70 8.41 -9.65
CA HIS A 212 1.51 8.94 -8.54
C HIS A 212 2.01 10.35 -8.85
N SER A 213 2.59 10.58 -10.03
CA SER A 213 3.09 11.89 -10.46
C SER A 213 2.00 12.96 -10.43
N ARG A 214 0.79 12.63 -10.91
CA ARG A 214 -0.38 13.52 -10.86
C ARG A 214 -0.84 13.78 -9.42
N THR A 215 -0.88 12.75 -8.58
CA THR A 215 -1.27 12.88 -7.16
C THR A 215 -0.27 13.75 -6.40
N THR A 216 1.03 13.53 -6.61
CA THR A 216 2.11 14.33 -6.04
C THR A 216 2.06 15.78 -6.51
N TRP A 217 1.78 16.03 -7.79
CA TRP A 217 1.54 17.38 -8.30
C TRP A 217 0.35 18.06 -7.62
N LYS A 218 -0.78 17.36 -7.45
CA LYS A 218 -1.94 17.90 -6.72
C LYS A 218 -1.59 18.27 -5.28
N GLU A 219 -0.80 17.44 -4.60
CA GLU A 219 -0.31 17.75 -3.26
C GLU A 219 0.57 18.98 -3.25
N TRP A 220 1.54 19.05 -4.16
CA TRP A 220 2.47 20.17 -4.25
C TRP A 220 1.75 21.50 -4.52
N VAL A 221 0.83 21.53 -5.49
CA VAL A 221 0.00 22.70 -5.76
C VAL A 221 -0.84 23.09 -4.55
N SER A 222 -1.46 22.11 -3.87
CA SER A 222 -2.19 22.37 -2.63
C SER A 222 -1.29 22.99 -1.56
N ASP A 223 -0.10 22.43 -1.34
CA ASP A 223 0.84 22.92 -0.34
C ASP A 223 1.31 24.35 -0.67
N MET A 224 1.54 24.66 -1.95
CA MET A 224 1.92 26.01 -2.40
C MET A 224 0.80 27.05 -2.18
N ILE A 225 -0.47 26.65 -2.25
CA ILE A 225 -1.61 27.54 -1.97
C ILE A 225 -1.73 27.84 -0.47
N PHE A 226 -1.42 26.87 0.39
CA PHE A 226 -1.62 26.98 1.84
C PHE A 226 -0.34 27.34 2.63
N SER A 227 0.81 27.48 1.96
CA SER A 227 2.09 27.82 2.57
C SER A 227 2.54 29.21 2.18
N ASP A 228 2.99 30.00 3.16
CA ASP A 228 3.65 31.29 2.92
C ASP A 228 5.13 31.13 2.46
N GLU A 229 5.65 29.90 2.41
CA GLU A 229 7.04 29.58 2.06
C GLU A 229 7.16 28.91 0.69
N HIS A 230 8.35 28.98 0.09
CA HIS A 230 8.64 28.27 -1.15
C HIS A 230 8.57 26.75 -0.95
N VAL A 231 7.68 26.09 -1.70
CA VAL A 231 7.53 24.63 -1.67
C VAL A 231 8.35 24.04 -2.82
N GLU A 232 9.47 23.39 -2.52
CA GLU A 232 10.26 22.67 -3.51
C GLU A 232 9.45 21.65 -4.31
N ASP A 233 9.78 21.48 -5.59
CA ASP A 233 9.15 20.50 -6.49
C ASP A 233 9.53 19.07 -6.06
N PRO A 234 8.53 18.22 -5.76
CA PRO A 234 8.76 16.83 -5.35
C PRO A 234 9.37 15.93 -6.44
N SER A 235 9.41 16.35 -7.71
CA SER A 235 10.04 15.59 -8.80
C SER A 235 11.54 15.33 -8.59
N HIS A 236 12.19 16.15 -7.76
CA HIS A 236 13.61 16.02 -7.40
C HIS A 236 13.88 15.14 -6.18
N TRP A 237 12.84 14.62 -5.50
CA TRP A 237 13.04 13.82 -4.29
C TRP A 237 13.76 12.50 -4.57
N GLN A 238 14.95 12.37 -3.98
CA GLN A 238 15.71 11.13 -3.93
C GLN A 238 15.92 10.72 -2.48
N ALA A 239 16.04 9.41 -2.23
CA ALA A 239 16.42 8.90 -0.92
C ALA A 239 17.95 8.70 -0.89
N PRO A 240 18.76 9.69 -0.46
CA PRO A 240 20.21 9.53 -0.42
C PRO A 240 20.66 8.46 0.59
N LYS A 241 19.84 8.18 1.62
CA LYS A 241 20.06 7.13 2.60
C LYS A 241 18.72 6.52 3.04
N ILE A 242 18.67 5.19 3.12
CA ILE A 242 17.53 4.45 3.67
C ILE A 242 17.72 4.37 5.19
N GLU A 243 16.92 5.11 5.95
CA GLU A 243 16.94 5.10 7.43
C GLU A 243 16.28 3.84 8.01
N ASP A 244 15.31 3.28 7.28
CA ASP A 244 14.62 2.07 7.67
C ASP A 244 15.52 0.84 7.54
N GLU A 245 15.93 0.28 8.66
CA GLU A 245 16.72 -0.95 8.73
C GLU A 245 16.05 -2.13 8.01
N LEU A 246 14.71 -2.27 8.11
CA LEU A 246 14.00 -3.38 7.47
C LEU A 246 14.03 -3.28 5.95
N LEU A 247 13.74 -2.09 5.42
CA LEU A 247 13.80 -1.85 3.99
C LEU A 247 15.24 -2.02 3.48
N ARG A 248 16.23 -1.58 4.26
CA ARG A 248 17.64 -1.74 3.91
C ARG A 248 18.04 -3.21 3.82
N GLU A 249 17.67 -4.04 4.81
CA GLU A 249 17.91 -5.50 4.77
C GLU A 249 17.29 -6.13 3.52
N ILE A 250 16.05 -5.78 3.18
CA ILE A 250 15.37 -6.31 1.98
C ILE A 250 16.11 -5.90 0.70
N VAL A 251 16.56 -4.65 0.60
CA VAL A 251 17.29 -4.14 -0.58
C VAL A 251 18.65 -4.81 -0.74
N GLU A 252 19.38 -5.03 0.36
CA GLU A 252 20.70 -5.66 0.37
C GLU A 252 20.63 -7.15 0.01
N GLU A 253 19.69 -7.91 0.60
CA GLU A 253 19.50 -9.33 0.30
C GLU A 253 19.04 -9.56 -1.14
N ASP A 254 18.13 -8.73 -1.63
CA ASP A 254 17.57 -8.89 -2.97
C ASP A 254 18.44 -8.28 -4.07
N ARG A 255 19.61 -7.71 -3.71
CA ARG A 255 20.55 -7.05 -4.63
C ARG A 255 19.85 -6.02 -5.55
N ALA A 256 18.85 -5.31 -5.01
CA ALA A 256 18.00 -4.39 -5.76
C ALA A 256 17.27 -4.98 -7.00
N ALA A 257 17.00 -6.29 -7.02
CA ALA A 257 16.22 -6.92 -8.09
C ALA A 257 14.72 -6.54 -8.03
N LEU A 258 14.18 -6.28 -6.83
CA LEU A 258 12.80 -5.88 -6.57
C LEU A 258 12.54 -4.40 -6.83
N PHE A 259 13.53 -3.54 -6.63
CA PHE A 259 13.35 -2.09 -6.63
C PHE A 259 13.97 -1.45 -7.86
N HIS A 260 13.19 -0.57 -8.51
CA HIS A 260 13.68 0.32 -9.55
C HIS A 260 14.18 1.65 -8.95
N ARG A 261 13.39 2.24 -8.04
CA ARG A 261 13.74 3.49 -7.34
C ARG A 261 13.06 3.52 -5.97
N ILE A 262 13.75 4.03 -4.97
CA ILE A 262 13.20 4.36 -3.65
C ILE A 262 13.19 5.88 -3.53
N MET A 263 12.04 6.43 -3.16
CA MET A 263 11.82 7.88 -2.98
C MET A 263 11.49 8.12 -1.51
N LYS A 264 11.99 9.21 -0.93
CA LYS A 264 11.70 9.62 0.44
C LYS A 264 10.97 10.96 0.39
N ASN A 265 9.81 11.03 1.05
CA ASN A 265 9.12 12.30 1.28
C ASN A 265 9.47 12.80 2.69
N GLU A 266 10.37 13.79 2.77
CA GLU A 266 10.85 14.33 4.06
C GLU A 266 9.83 15.26 4.75
N LYS A 267 8.91 15.86 4.00
CA LYS A 267 7.89 16.76 4.57
C LYS A 267 6.83 15.99 5.36
N ALA A 268 6.46 14.78 4.96
CA ALA A 268 5.60 13.91 5.76
C ALA A 268 6.20 13.62 7.16
N SER A 269 7.53 13.61 7.28
CA SER A 269 8.26 13.44 8.53
C SER A 269 8.28 14.72 9.40
N ASN A 270 8.40 15.90 8.77
CA ASN A 270 8.63 17.18 9.45
C ASN A 270 7.36 18.02 9.72
N VAL A 271 6.39 18.04 8.79
CA VAL A 271 5.12 18.78 8.93
C VAL A 271 4.34 18.35 10.18
N ILE A 272 4.53 17.10 10.63
CA ILE A 272 3.83 16.57 11.80
C ILE A 272 4.64 16.75 13.10
N ARG A 273 5.97 16.93 13.00
CA ARG A 273 6.83 17.28 14.15
C ARG A 273 6.60 18.73 14.58
N GLY A 274 6.40 19.64 13.63
CA GLY A 274 6.11 21.06 13.89
C GLY A 274 4.79 21.30 14.63
N LYS A 275 3.74 20.52 14.35
CA LYS A 275 2.46 20.58 15.10
C LYS A 275 2.60 20.10 16.56
N GLY A 276 3.58 19.25 16.87
CA GLY A 276 3.89 18.83 18.24
C GLY A 276 4.60 19.91 19.08
N MET A 277 5.44 20.75 18.46
CA MET A 277 6.11 21.86 19.14
C MET A 277 5.15 23.03 19.45
N LEU A 278 4.22 23.33 18.53
CA LEU A 278 3.22 24.39 18.74
C LEU A 278 2.25 24.08 19.91
N LYS A 279 2.06 22.80 20.27
CA LYS A 279 1.25 22.42 21.44
C LYS A 279 1.99 22.63 22.76
N LYS A 280 3.32 22.42 22.79
CA LYS A 280 4.16 22.66 23.99
C LYS A 280 4.38 24.15 24.33
N MET A 281 4.08 25.06 23.42
CA MET A 281 4.17 26.51 23.65
C MET A 281 2.85 27.16 24.11
N ARG A 282 1.74 26.42 24.18
CA ARG A 282 0.47 26.91 24.74
C ARG A 282 0.20 26.50 26.19
N ASP A 283 1.00 25.59 26.74
CA ASP A 283 0.86 25.07 28.11
C ASP A 283 2.00 25.56 29.04
N LYS A 284 2.58 26.73 28.76
CA LYS A 284 3.50 27.46 29.64
C LYS A 284 3.09 28.92 29.70
#